data_AF-A0A2V6EWL5-F1
#
_entry.id   AF-A0A2V6EWL5-F1
#
_cell.length_a   1.000
_cell.length_b   1.000
_cell.length_c   1.000
_cell.angle_alpha   90.00
_cell.angle_beta   90.00
_cell.angle_gamma   90.00
#
_symmetry.space_group_name_H-M   'P 1'
#
loop_
_entity.id
_entity.type
_entity.pdbx_description
1 polymer ?
#
loop_
_entity_poly.entity_id
_entity_poly.type
_entity_poly.pdbx_seq_one_letter_code
_entity_poly.pdbx_strand_id
1 'polypeptide(L)'
;MNTLTEKLRNELDLNSAEIGDAVTLLLTSEVDDQVKAEFLTALHKKGETAEEIAAFVRALMKRAVDPKVDPAKMPGPMIDVCGTGGDGLDLFNVSTTVAFVVAAGGAVVVKHGNRRVTSSCGSADVLEQLGVPIDLPPEQLRESLKRHGLGFLFARQYHPAFRALAEMRQRLAQQNVRTIFNALGPLLNPARPSRQLIGVFDPRLTGIFAEVLRELRHERAWIVHGLGDNEAGIDDISVSGATTVADLADDKITSAILDVSWLGIPRAPVVELQGGDARENAATIDGILSGKISGAKRDMTIVNAAGGFVVAGLARDLKEGIQLAREEIDSGRALEKLRALQNHRAKASP
;
A
#
# COMPACT_ATOMS: atom_id res chain seq x y z
N MET A 1 25.27 -17.51 2.03
CA MET A 1 24.79 -16.27 2.68
C MET A 1 25.96 -15.46 3.26
N ASN A 2 26.84 -16.04 4.07
CA ASN A 2 28.00 -15.32 4.67
C ASN A 2 28.83 -14.50 3.66
N THR A 3 29.14 -15.04 2.48
CA THR A 3 29.86 -14.30 1.42
C THR A 3 29.11 -13.05 0.95
N LEU A 4 27.78 -13.11 0.86
CA LEU A 4 26.95 -11.95 0.50
C LEU A 4 26.93 -10.93 1.64
N THR A 5 26.84 -11.39 2.89
CA THR A 5 26.93 -10.53 4.08
C THR A 5 28.27 -9.79 4.15
N GLU A 6 29.38 -10.45 3.84
CA GLU A 6 30.70 -9.81 3.81
C GLU A 6 30.81 -8.76 2.70
N LYS A 7 30.22 -8.98 1.52
CA LYS A 7 30.15 -7.93 0.49
C LYS A 7 29.41 -6.69 0.99
N LEU A 8 28.24 -6.88 1.59
CA LEU A 8 27.45 -5.79 2.16
C LEU A 8 28.19 -5.02 3.27
N ARG A 9 28.95 -5.73 4.12
CA ARG A 9 29.80 -5.11 5.15
C ARG A 9 30.94 -4.28 4.58
N ASN A 10 31.39 -4.59 3.37
CA ASN A 10 32.37 -3.81 2.61
C ASN A 10 31.72 -2.73 1.74
N GLU A 11 30.44 -2.38 2.00
CA GLU A 11 29.68 -1.37 1.28
C GLU A 11 29.53 -1.64 -0.23
N LEU A 12 29.56 -2.92 -0.62
CA LEU A 12 29.36 -3.34 -2.00
C LEU A 12 27.91 -3.76 -2.24
N ASP A 13 27.32 -3.23 -3.31
CA ASP A 13 25.98 -3.57 -3.77
C ASP A 13 25.92 -5.01 -4.30
N LEU A 14 24.75 -5.63 -4.14
CA LEU A 14 24.47 -6.94 -4.71
C LEU A 14 23.84 -6.82 -6.10
N ASN A 15 24.29 -7.64 -7.03
CA ASN A 15 23.64 -7.71 -8.35
C ASN A 15 22.37 -8.59 -8.32
N SER A 16 21.60 -8.57 -9.41
CA SER A 16 20.33 -9.30 -9.51
C SER A 16 20.45 -10.83 -9.31
N ALA A 17 21.57 -11.45 -9.71
CA ALA A 17 21.78 -12.88 -9.51
C ALA A 17 22.04 -13.20 -8.03
N GLU A 18 22.90 -12.40 -7.39
CA GLU A 18 23.21 -12.52 -5.96
C GLU A 18 21.99 -12.32 -5.07
N ILE A 19 21.09 -11.40 -5.45
CA ILE A 19 19.82 -11.19 -4.77
C ILE A 19 18.88 -12.39 -4.97
N GLY A 20 18.86 -12.98 -6.16
CA GLY A 20 18.12 -14.22 -6.41
C GLY A 20 18.58 -15.38 -5.50
N ASP A 21 19.89 -15.51 -5.32
CA ASP A 21 20.49 -16.48 -4.39
C ASP A 21 20.15 -16.13 -2.94
N ALA A 22 20.28 -14.85 -2.55
CA ALA A 22 19.92 -14.38 -1.22
C ALA A 22 18.46 -14.67 -0.87
N VAL A 23 17.52 -14.39 -1.78
CA VAL A 23 16.08 -14.67 -1.59
C VAL A 23 15.84 -16.17 -1.43
N THR A 24 16.52 -17.00 -2.22
CA THR A 24 16.41 -18.47 -2.09
C THR A 24 16.91 -18.95 -0.73
N LEU A 25 18.04 -18.42 -0.27
CA LEU A 25 18.62 -18.74 1.04
C LEU A 25 17.80 -18.18 2.21
N LEU A 26 17.15 -17.02 2.04
CA LEU A 26 16.25 -16.45 3.05
C LEU A 26 15.02 -17.35 3.26
N LEU A 27 14.46 -17.91 2.19
CA LEU A 27 13.21 -18.67 2.22
C LEU A 27 13.38 -20.16 2.56
N THR A 28 14.60 -20.71 2.55
CA THR A 28 14.86 -22.10 2.95
C THR A 28 14.97 -22.24 4.48
N SER A 29 14.56 -23.39 5.01
CA SER A 29 14.78 -23.76 6.42
C SER A 29 16.20 -24.26 6.70
N GLU A 30 17.02 -24.46 5.67
CA GLU A 30 18.40 -24.97 5.79
C GLU A 30 19.40 -23.91 6.29
N VAL A 31 19.05 -22.63 6.21
CA VAL A 31 19.89 -21.54 6.69
C VAL A 31 19.36 -21.06 8.04
N ASP A 32 20.26 -20.98 9.02
CA ASP A 32 19.97 -20.52 10.37
C ASP A 32 19.44 -19.08 10.39
N ASP A 33 18.46 -18.83 11.27
CA ASP A 33 17.82 -17.52 11.40
C ASP A 33 18.79 -16.39 11.78
N GLN A 34 19.82 -16.68 12.57
CA GLN A 34 20.84 -15.70 12.94
C GLN A 34 21.63 -15.25 11.71
N VAL A 35 21.97 -16.19 10.82
CA VAL A 35 22.69 -15.88 9.57
C VAL A 35 21.83 -15.02 8.64
N LYS A 36 20.52 -15.33 8.54
CA LYS A 36 19.56 -14.51 7.77
C LYS A 36 19.40 -13.12 8.37
N ALA A 37 19.31 -13.02 9.70
CA ALA A 37 19.20 -11.76 10.42
C ALA A 37 20.45 -10.88 10.22
N GLU A 38 21.65 -11.46 10.26
CA GLU A 38 22.90 -10.76 9.99
C GLU A 38 22.98 -10.22 8.56
N PHE A 39 22.56 -11.03 7.58
CA PHE A 39 22.48 -10.60 6.19
C PHE A 39 21.52 -9.39 6.02
N LEU A 40 20.30 -9.49 6.55
CA LEU A 40 19.31 -8.40 6.44
C LEU A 40 19.76 -7.13 7.16
N THR A 41 20.44 -7.29 8.30
CA THR A 41 21.00 -6.17 9.06
C THR A 41 22.14 -5.50 8.30
N ALA A 42 23.03 -6.29 7.67
CA ALA A 42 24.12 -5.76 6.85
C ALA A 42 23.58 -5.01 5.62
N LEU A 43 22.56 -5.57 4.95
CA LEU A 43 21.90 -4.95 3.81
C LEU A 43 21.29 -3.58 4.19
N HIS A 44 20.55 -3.55 5.29
CA HIS A 44 19.94 -2.30 5.77
C HIS A 44 20.97 -1.26 6.21
N LYS A 45 22.06 -1.70 6.88
CA LYS A 45 23.15 -0.79 7.31
C LYS A 45 23.90 -0.17 6.13
N LYS A 46 24.12 -0.93 5.06
CA LYS A 46 24.68 -0.41 3.81
C LYS A 46 23.76 0.67 3.20
N GLY A 47 22.45 0.47 3.34
CA GLY A 47 21.42 1.23 2.65
C GLY A 47 21.07 0.54 1.34
N GLU A 48 19.81 0.14 1.21
CA GLU A 48 19.32 -0.57 0.04
C GLU A 48 19.21 0.38 -1.17
N THR A 49 19.75 -0.02 -2.33
CA THR A 49 19.57 0.74 -3.58
C THR A 49 18.22 0.42 -4.23
N ALA A 50 17.77 1.28 -5.15
CA ALA A 50 16.53 1.03 -5.89
C ALA A 50 16.62 -0.25 -6.73
N GLU A 51 17.77 -0.52 -7.34
CA GLU A 51 18.05 -1.72 -8.13
C GLU A 51 18.01 -2.97 -7.26
N GLU A 52 18.58 -2.92 -6.05
CA GLU A 52 18.55 -4.03 -5.10
C GLU A 52 17.10 -4.32 -4.67
N ILE A 53 16.34 -3.29 -4.28
CA ILE A 53 14.93 -3.44 -3.89
C ILE A 53 14.10 -4.00 -5.05
N ALA A 54 14.26 -3.47 -6.26
CA ALA A 54 13.56 -3.96 -7.44
C ALA A 54 13.91 -5.44 -7.74
N ALA A 55 15.18 -5.85 -7.58
CA ALA A 55 15.58 -7.24 -7.74
C ALA A 55 14.98 -8.16 -6.66
N PHE A 56 14.90 -7.69 -5.40
CA PHE A 56 14.18 -8.41 -4.33
C PHE A 56 12.70 -8.59 -4.68
N VAL A 57 12.03 -7.52 -5.13
CA VAL A 57 10.63 -7.58 -5.56
C VAL A 57 10.46 -8.59 -6.69
N ARG A 58 11.26 -8.52 -7.75
CA ARG A 58 11.20 -9.48 -8.88
C ARG A 58 11.43 -10.93 -8.41
N ALA A 59 12.37 -11.17 -7.49
CA ALA A 59 12.66 -12.50 -6.97
C ALA A 59 11.51 -13.05 -6.09
N LEU A 60 10.96 -12.23 -5.19
CA LEU A 60 9.86 -12.61 -4.30
C LEU A 60 8.56 -12.81 -5.07
N MET A 61 8.29 -11.98 -6.07
CA MET A 61 7.10 -12.09 -6.93
C MET A 61 7.08 -13.36 -7.79
N LYS A 62 8.22 -14.02 -8.04
CA LYS A 62 8.29 -15.36 -8.65
C LYS A 62 7.79 -16.47 -7.70
N ARG A 63 7.74 -16.20 -6.39
CA ARG A 63 7.29 -17.13 -5.35
C ARG A 63 5.87 -16.84 -4.86
N ALA A 64 5.29 -15.72 -5.28
CA ALA A 64 3.92 -15.34 -4.97
C ALA A 64 2.90 -16.22 -5.72
N VAL A 65 1.72 -16.39 -5.14
CA VAL A 65 0.57 -16.97 -5.85
C VAL A 65 0.09 -15.94 -6.88
N ASP A 66 0.04 -16.31 -8.15
CA ASP A 66 -0.45 -15.41 -9.20
C ASP A 66 -1.99 -15.46 -9.26
N PRO A 67 -2.71 -14.34 -9.02
CA PRO A 67 -4.16 -14.30 -9.14
C PRO A 67 -4.65 -14.40 -10.59
N LYS A 68 -3.75 -14.36 -11.58
CA LYS A 68 -4.00 -14.40 -13.04
C LYS A 68 -4.92 -13.28 -13.53
N VAL A 69 -4.79 -12.10 -12.91
CA VAL A 69 -5.52 -10.90 -13.32
C VAL A 69 -4.95 -10.41 -14.66
N ASP A 70 -5.83 -10.19 -15.62
CA ASP A 70 -5.49 -9.70 -16.96
C ASP A 70 -5.96 -8.24 -17.07
N PRO A 71 -5.03 -7.25 -17.02
CA PRO A 71 -5.40 -5.84 -17.06
C PRO A 71 -6.20 -5.44 -18.29
N ALA A 72 -5.97 -6.09 -19.44
CA ALA A 72 -6.69 -5.79 -20.68
C ALA A 72 -8.17 -6.20 -20.64
N LYS A 73 -8.58 -7.01 -19.66
CA LYS A 73 -9.96 -7.46 -19.45
C LYS A 73 -10.68 -6.73 -18.30
N MET A 74 -10.03 -5.74 -17.70
CA MET A 74 -10.61 -4.97 -16.62
C MET A 74 -11.44 -3.79 -17.17
N PRO A 75 -12.54 -3.41 -16.49
CA PRO A 75 -13.44 -2.35 -16.98
C PRO A 75 -12.86 -0.92 -16.86
N GLY A 76 -11.69 -0.76 -16.24
CA GLY A 76 -11.06 0.53 -15.99
C GLY A 76 -9.58 0.37 -15.61
N PRO A 77 -8.86 1.49 -15.39
CA PRO A 77 -7.45 1.48 -15.06
C PRO A 77 -7.21 0.77 -13.72
N MET A 78 -6.27 -0.19 -13.71
CA MET A 78 -5.89 -0.89 -12.49
C MET A 78 -4.98 -0.03 -11.62
N ILE A 79 -5.27 0.04 -10.32
CA ILE A 79 -4.49 0.79 -9.34
C ILE A 79 -4.43 0.05 -7.99
N ASP A 80 -3.36 0.25 -7.24
CA ASP A 80 -3.31 -0.04 -5.79
C ASP A 80 -3.12 1.26 -4.98
N VAL A 81 -3.73 1.29 -3.80
CA VAL A 81 -3.66 2.40 -2.85
C VAL A 81 -3.25 1.82 -1.50
N CYS A 82 -2.03 2.12 -1.06
CA CYS A 82 -1.44 1.49 0.11
C CYS A 82 -0.42 2.41 0.78
N GLY A 83 -0.15 2.17 2.05
CA GLY A 83 0.95 2.79 2.78
C GLY A 83 1.96 1.74 3.22
N THR A 84 3.18 2.16 3.52
CA THR A 84 4.16 1.30 4.22
C THR A 84 3.70 0.95 5.63
N GLY A 85 2.82 1.76 6.22
CA GLY A 85 2.51 1.77 7.64
C GLY A 85 3.71 2.21 8.48
N GLY A 86 3.55 2.14 9.81
CA GLY A 86 4.64 2.40 10.75
C GLY A 86 4.93 3.87 11.01
N ASP A 87 3.97 4.76 10.73
CA ASP A 87 3.97 6.16 11.14
C ASP A 87 3.86 6.35 12.67
N GLY A 88 3.27 5.37 13.37
CA GLY A 88 3.08 5.41 14.82
C GLY A 88 1.98 6.37 15.26
N LEU A 89 1.13 6.82 14.34
CA LEU A 89 0.08 7.81 14.61
C LEU A 89 -1.31 7.19 14.83
N ASP A 90 -1.45 5.90 14.54
CA ASP A 90 -2.70 5.13 14.66
C ASP A 90 -3.89 5.84 13.99
N LEU A 91 -3.66 6.39 12.79
CA LEU A 91 -4.71 7.00 11.97
C LEU A 91 -5.82 5.99 11.64
N PHE A 92 -7.01 6.49 11.30
CA PHE A 92 -8.03 5.61 10.75
C PHE A 92 -7.54 4.96 9.44
N ASN A 93 -8.16 3.87 8.99
CA ASN A 93 -7.71 3.15 7.79
C ASN A 93 -7.95 3.94 6.47
N VAL A 94 -7.20 5.03 6.25
CA VAL A 94 -7.33 5.98 5.13
C VAL A 94 -7.30 5.25 3.79
N SER A 95 -6.22 4.52 3.49
CA SER A 95 -6.07 3.82 2.22
C SER A 95 -7.14 2.75 1.97
N THR A 96 -7.78 2.20 3.01
CA THR A 96 -8.92 1.27 2.84
C THR A 96 -10.18 2.03 2.46
N THR A 97 -10.46 3.16 3.10
CA THR A 97 -11.58 4.05 2.74
C THR A 97 -11.44 4.56 1.31
N VAL A 98 -10.24 5.01 0.94
CA VAL A 98 -9.89 5.53 -0.39
C VAL A 98 -10.14 4.50 -1.49
N ALA A 99 -9.85 3.21 -1.23
CA ALA A 99 -10.07 2.16 -2.22
C ALA A 99 -11.52 2.07 -2.70
N PHE A 100 -12.50 2.28 -1.80
CA PHE A 100 -13.92 2.28 -2.16
C PHE A 100 -14.31 3.51 -3.00
N VAL A 101 -13.81 4.69 -2.62
CA VAL A 101 -14.07 5.95 -3.34
C VAL A 101 -13.47 5.90 -4.75
N VAL A 102 -12.22 5.46 -4.88
CA VAL A 102 -11.51 5.39 -6.17
C VAL A 102 -12.14 4.34 -7.09
N ALA A 103 -12.60 3.20 -6.54
CA ALA A 103 -13.35 2.21 -7.31
C ALA A 103 -14.72 2.71 -7.77
N ALA A 104 -15.38 3.59 -6.98
CA ALA A 104 -16.66 4.20 -7.34
C ALA A 104 -16.53 5.13 -8.55
N GLY A 105 -15.45 5.92 -8.62
CA GLY A 105 -15.15 6.78 -9.78
C GLY A 105 -14.58 6.06 -11.00
N GLY A 106 -14.61 4.72 -11.04
CA GLY A 106 -14.34 3.94 -12.25
C GLY A 106 -12.97 3.26 -12.35
N ALA A 107 -12.11 3.39 -11.33
CA ALA A 107 -10.87 2.62 -11.29
C ALA A 107 -11.13 1.15 -10.94
N VAL A 108 -10.16 0.29 -11.27
CA VAL A 108 -10.13 -1.11 -10.82
C VAL A 108 -9.09 -1.22 -9.71
N VAL A 109 -9.55 -1.08 -8.48
CA VAL A 109 -8.66 -1.06 -7.32
C VAL A 109 -8.34 -2.49 -6.88
N VAL A 110 -7.06 -2.86 -6.95
CA VAL A 110 -6.57 -4.14 -6.45
C VAL A 110 -5.77 -3.91 -5.19
N LYS A 111 -6.45 -3.79 -4.06
CA LYS A 111 -5.82 -3.43 -2.80
C LYS A 111 -5.02 -4.60 -2.24
N HIS A 112 -3.70 -4.46 -2.15
CA HIS A 112 -2.87 -5.42 -1.40
C HIS A 112 -2.76 -4.98 0.06
N GLY A 113 -2.99 -5.92 0.98
CA GLY A 113 -3.02 -5.59 2.40
C GLY A 113 -2.77 -6.76 3.32
N ASN A 114 -2.53 -6.44 4.58
CA ASN A 114 -2.28 -7.42 5.63
C ASN A 114 -3.08 -7.06 6.89
N ARG A 115 -3.04 -7.98 7.86
CA ARG A 115 -3.43 -7.73 9.25
C ARG A 115 -2.41 -6.81 9.92
N ARG A 116 -2.78 -6.28 11.09
CA ARG A 116 -1.91 -5.50 11.98
C ARG A 116 -0.49 -6.06 12.05
N VAL A 117 0.49 -5.15 11.91
CA VAL A 117 1.90 -5.39 12.24
C VAL A 117 2.37 -4.40 13.30
N THR A 118 2.05 -3.11 13.13
CA THR A 118 2.44 -2.01 14.04
C THR A 118 1.26 -1.16 14.51
N SER A 119 0.35 -0.73 13.61
CA SER A 119 -0.85 0.07 13.93
C SER A 119 -1.88 -0.67 14.77
N SER A 120 -2.80 0.02 15.44
CA SER A 120 -3.94 -0.58 16.17
C SER A 120 -4.82 -1.53 15.33
N CYS A 121 -4.98 -1.26 14.03
CA CYS A 121 -5.82 -2.02 13.11
C CYS A 121 -5.25 -2.09 11.68
N GLY A 122 -5.11 -3.29 11.10
CA GLY A 122 -4.72 -3.49 9.71
C GLY A 122 -5.89 -3.52 8.74
N SER A 123 -5.61 -3.30 7.45
CA SER A 123 -6.63 -3.32 6.37
C SER A 123 -7.47 -4.60 6.34
N ALA A 124 -6.88 -5.77 6.60
CA ALA A 124 -7.62 -7.03 6.63
C ALA A 124 -8.57 -7.11 7.84
N ASP A 125 -8.13 -6.59 9.00
CA ASP A 125 -8.91 -6.64 10.25
C ASP A 125 -10.17 -5.76 10.14
N VAL A 126 -10.06 -4.56 9.57
CA VAL A 126 -11.22 -3.68 9.34
C VAL A 126 -12.16 -4.21 8.25
N LEU A 127 -11.63 -4.83 7.18
CA LEU A 127 -12.46 -5.41 6.12
C LEU A 127 -13.29 -6.59 6.63
N GLU A 128 -12.71 -7.48 7.44
CA GLU A 128 -13.47 -8.55 8.10
C GLU A 128 -14.54 -7.99 9.04
N GLN A 129 -14.20 -6.94 9.81
CA GLN A 129 -15.17 -6.30 10.70
C GLN A 129 -16.32 -5.62 9.92
N LEU A 130 -16.06 -5.17 8.70
CA LEU A 130 -17.06 -4.71 7.75
C LEU A 130 -17.81 -5.86 7.06
N GLY A 131 -17.48 -7.13 7.30
CA GLY A 131 -18.10 -8.28 6.65
C GLY A 131 -17.68 -8.48 5.18
N VAL A 132 -16.55 -7.91 4.77
CA VAL A 132 -15.95 -8.13 3.45
C VAL A 132 -15.08 -9.40 3.50
N PRO A 133 -15.23 -10.34 2.54
CA PRO A 133 -14.36 -11.51 2.47
C PRO A 133 -12.93 -11.08 2.09
N ILE A 134 -11.96 -11.48 2.89
CA ILE A 134 -10.54 -11.10 2.70
C ILE A 134 -9.70 -12.20 2.04
N ASP A 135 -10.19 -13.43 2.01
CA ASP A 135 -9.46 -14.63 1.59
C ASP A 135 -10.04 -15.26 0.31
N LEU A 136 -10.58 -14.41 -0.57
CA LEU A 136 -11.18 -14.86 -1.82
C LEU A 136 -10.18 -15.69 -2.66
N PRO A 137 -10.59 -16.84 -3.19
CA PRO A 137 -9.78 -17.58 -4.14
C PRO A 137 -9.59 -16.77 -5.45
N PRO A 138 -8.51 -17.02 -6.21
CA PRO A 138 -8.16 -16.22 -7.40
C PRO A 138 -9.27 -16.02 -8.45
N GLU A 139 -10.13 -17.02 -8.66
CA GLU A 139 -11.26 -16.91 -9.61
C GLU A 139 -12.28 -15.87 -9.13
N GLN A 140 -12.66 -15.92 -7.85
CA GLN A 140 -13.66 -15.01 -7.30
C GLN A 140 -13.11 -13.61 -7.10
N LEU A 141 -11.81 -13.47 -6.82
CA LEU A 141 -11.14 -12.18 -6.86
C LEU A 141 -11.25 -11.56 -8.26
N ARG A 142 -10.94 -12.32 -9.32
CA ARG A 142 -11.05 -11.83 -10.71
C ARG A 142 -12.49 -11.45 -11.07
N GLU A 143 -13.47 -12.21 -10.60
CA GLU A 143 -14.88 -11.88 -10.77
C GLU A 143 -15.27 -10.58 -10.04
N SER A 144 -14.78 -10.41 -8.81
CA SER A 144 -14.98 -9.18 -8.01
C SER A 144 -14.40 -7.96 -8.71
N LEU A 145 -13.16 -8.05 -9.19
CA LEU A 145 -12.50 -6.99 -9.95
C LEU A 145 -13.27 -6.61 -11.21
N LYS A 146 -13.74 -7.60 -11.98
CA LYS A 146 -14.50 -7.35 -13.22
C LYS A 146 -15.88 -6.74 -12.97
N ARG A 147 -16.59 -7.18 -11.93
CA ARG A 147 -17.97 -6.75 -11.67
C ARG A 147 -18.04 -5.46 -10.87
N HIS A 148 -17.15 -5.30 -9.90
CA HIS A 148 -17.23 -4.26 -8.89
C HIS A 148 -16.10 -3.24 -9.01
N GLY A 149 -15.05 -3.52 -9.79
CA GLY A 149 -13.88 -2.65 -9.89
C GLY A 149 -13.06 -2.60 -8.60
N LEU A 150 -13.23 -3.58 -7.71
CA LEU A 150 -12.54 -3.61 -6.43
C LEU A 150 -12.29 -5.05 -5.99
N GLY A 151 -11.13 -5.30 -5.41
CA GLY A 151 -10.77 -6.59 -4.84
C GLY A 151 -9.64 -6.43 -3.81
N PHE A 152 -9.62 -7.32 -2.81
CA PHE A 152 -8.61 -7.33 -1.77
C PHE A 152 -7.71 -8.56 -1.92
N LEU A 153 -6.39 -8.33 -1.91
CA LEU A 153 -5.36 -9.34 -1.92
C LEU A 153 -4.76 -9.46 -0.52
N PHE A 154 -5.14 -10.49 0.22
CA PHE A 154 -4.59 -10.73 1.55
C PHE A 154 -3.17 -11.30 1.46
N ALA A 155 -2.18 -10.54 1.93
CA ALA A 155 -0.76 -10.85 1.78
C ALA A 155 -0.39 -12.27 2.26
N ARG A 156 -0.98 -12.78 3.35
CA ARG A 156 -0.67 -14.13 3.86
C ARG A 156 -1.12 -15.28 2.96
N GLN A 157 -2.16 -15.05 2.15
CA GLN A 157 -2.64 -16.02 1.17
C GLN A 157 -1.75 -16.02 -0.08
N TYR A 158 -1.31 -14.83 -0.51
CA TYR A 158 -0.61 -14.67 -1.77
C TYR A 158 0.92 -14.73 -1.67
N HIS A 159 1.49 -14.57 -0.48
CA HIS A 159 2.93 -14.72 -0.21
C HIS A 159 3.21 -15.83 0.82
N PRO A 160 2.81 -17.09 0.56
CA PRO A 160 2.94 -18.17 1.54
C PRO A 160 4.39 -18.46 1.92
N ALA A 161 5.34 -18.19 1.02
CA ALA A 161 6.78 -18.33 1.26
C ALA A 161 7.27 -17.48 2.45
N PHE A 162 6.57 -16.38 2.77
CA PHE A 162 6.99 -15.48 3.85
C PHE A 162 6.79 -16.09 5.24
N ARG A 163 6.06 -17.21 5.36
CA ARG A 163 5.96 -17.97 6.61
C ARG A 163 7.32 -18.42 7.12
N ALA A 164 8.24 -18.78 6.23
CA ALA A 164 9.62 -19.15 6.57
C ALA A 164 10.44 -18.01 7.20
N LEU A 165 9.96 -16.77 7.11
CA LEU A 165 10.64 -15.58 7.63
C LEU A 165 9.92 -14.97 8.83
N ALA A 166 8.75 -15.50 9.23
CA ALA A 166 7.86 -14.84 10.18
C ALA A 166 8.50 -14.68 11.57
N GLU A 167 9.07 -15.75 12.13
CA GLU A 167 9.68 -15.75 13.46
C GLU A 167 10.91 -14.83 13.53
N MET A 168 11.81 -14.95 12.54
CA MET A 168 12.98 -14.08 12.44
C MET A 168 12.58 -12.60 12.32
N ARG A 169 11.60 -12.27 11.47
CA ARG A 169 11.11 -10.89 11.33
C ARG A 169 10.50 -10.37 12.63
N GLN A 170 9.78 -11.20 13.37
CA GLN A 170 9.22 -10.83 14.68
C GLN A 170 10.34 -10.54 15.69
N ARG A 171 11.39 -11.37 15.72
CA ARG A 171 12.56 -11.16 16.58
C ARG A 171 13.29 -9.85 16.27
N LEU A 172 13.52 -9.57 14.99
CA LEU A 172 14.14 -8.32 14.54
C LEU A 172 13.29 -7.10 14.89
N ALA A 173 11.97 -7.20 14.75
CA ALA A 173 11.05 -6.13 15.14
C ALA A 173 11.07 -5.86 16.65
N GLN A 174 11.15 -6.89 17.50
CA GLN A 174 11.28 -6.74 18.96
C GLN A 174 12.60 -6.05 19.36
N GLN A 175 13.63 -6.16 18.53
CA GLN A 175 14.92 -5.50 18.71
C GLN A 175 14.98 -4.11 18.04
N ASN A 176 13.86 -3.63 17.49
CA ASN A 176 13.77 -2.38 16.70
C ASN A 176 14.73 -2.35 15.50
N VAL A 177 15.06 -3.51 14.93
CA VAL A 177 15.91 -3.61 13.73
C VAL A 177 15.03 -3.51 12.49
N ARG A 178 15.22 -2.44 11.72
CA ARG A 178 14.58 -2.25 10.41
C ARG A 178 15.34 -3.06 9.34
N THR A 179 14.59 -3.50 8.33
CA THR A 179 15.12 -4.26 7.19
C THR A 179 14.40 -3.86 5.92
N ILE A 180 14.92 -4.31 4.77
CA ILE A 180 14.24 -4.20 3.47
C ILE A 180 12.75 -4.61 3.50
N PHE A 181 12.34 -5.56 4.35
CA PHE A 181 10.94 -5.99 4.46
C PHE A 181 9.97 -4.92 4.95
N ASN A 182 10.47 -3.83 5.55
CA ASN A 182 9.66 -2.66 5.89
C ASN A 182 9.25 -1.86 4.64
N ALA A 183 10.06 -1.92 3.57
CA ALA A 183 9.77 -1.23 2.31
C ALA A 183 9.01 -2.11 1.29
N LEU A 184 9.11 -3.43 1.41
CA LEU A 184 8.60 -4.34 0.37
C LEU A 184 7.08 -4.46 0.30
N GLY A 185 6.33 -4.18 1.37
CA GLY A 185 4.89 -4.43 1.44
C GLY A 185 4.09 -3.86 0.25
N PRO A 186 4.16 -2.55 0.01
CA PRO A 186 3.52 -1.90 -1.13
C PRO A 186 3.98 -2.43 -2.50
N LEU A 187 5.22 -2.91 -2.62
CA LEU A 187 5.83 -3.29 -3.89
C LEU A 187 5.53 -4.75 -4.31
N LEU A 188 4.85 -5.50 -3.45
CA LEU A 188 4.63 -6.94 -3.62
C LEU A 188 3.18 -7.28 -3.98
N ASN A 189 2.44 -6.36 -4.61
CA ASN A 189 1.08 -6.66 -5.06
C ASN A 189 1.09 -7.76 -6.15
N PRO A 190 0.55 -8.97 -5.88
CA PRO A 190 0.56 -10.11 -6.80
C PRO A 190 -0.09 -9.84 -8.16
N ALA A 191 -1.06 -8.92 -8.22
CA ALA A 191 -1.75 -8.56 -9.46
C ALA A 191 -0.99 -7.54 -10.32
N ARG A 192 0.13 -7.00 -9.82
CA ARG A 192 1.03 -6.09 -10.56
C ARG A 192 0.31 -4.93 -11.25
N PRO A 193 -0.47 -4.12 -10.51
CA PRO A 193 -1.10 -2.95 -11.10
C PRO A 193 -0.03 -2.02 -11.67
N SER A 194 -0.24 -1.48 -12.88
CA SER A 194 0.73 -0.56 -13.50
C SER A 194 0.69 0.84 -12.90
N ARG A 195 -0.29 1.10 -12.02
CA ARG A 195 -0.51 2.38 -11.36
C ARG A 195 -0.59 2.22 -9.84
N GLN A 196 -0.01 3.15 -9.08
CA GLN A 196 0.00 3.03 -7.62
C GLN A 196 0.09 4.37 -6.88
N LEU A 197 -0.70 4.52 -5.82
CA LEU A 197 -0.51 5.56 -4.81
C LEU A 197 0.08 4.91 -3.56
N ILE A 198 1.31 5.29 -3.22
CA ILE A 198 2.06 4.75 -2.08
C ILE A 198 2.34 5.83 -1.06
N GLY A 199 1.85 5.63 0.15
CA GLY A 199 2.29 6.37 1.32
C GLY A 199 3.58 5.82 1.91
N VAL A 200 4.50 6.70 2.32
CA VAL A 200 5.72 6.32 3.03
C VAL A 200 5.91 7.14 4.32
N PHE A 201 6.37 6.49 5.38
CA PHE A 201 6.55 7.13 6.69
C PHE A 201 7.77 8.07 6.79
N ASP A 202 8.69 8.02 5.81
CA ASP A 202 9.92 8.83 5.79
C ASP A 202 10.06 9.52 4.42
N PRO A 203 10.31 10.84 4.38
CA PRO A 203 10.34 11.59 3.13
C PRO A 203 11.43 11.10 2.16
N ARG A 204 12.53 10.52 2.66
CA ARG A 204 13.62 9.98 1.82
C ARG A 204 13.16 8.77 1.00
N LEU A 205 12.16 8.05 1.49
CA LEU A 205 11.60 6.90 0.78
C LEU A 205 10.80 7.31 -0.46
N THR A 206 10.36 8.57 -0.58
CA THR A 206 9.61 9.03 -1.76
C THR A 206 10.41 8.84 -3.05
N GLY A 207 11.66 9.32 -3.07
CA GLY A 207 12.57 9.15 -4.20
C GLY A 207 12.96 7.69 -4.45
N ILE A 208 13.28 6.94 -3.39
CA ILE A 208 13.66 5.52 -3.51
C ILE A 208 12.54 4.69 -4.12
N PHE A 209 11.30 4.83 -3.63
CA PHE A 209 10.16 4.10 -4.18
C PHE A 209 9.84 4.52 -5.61
N ALA A 210 9.95 5.80 -5.97
CA ALA A 210 9.76 6.26 -7.33
C ALA A 210 10.76 5.59 -8.30
N GLU A 211 12.03 5.52 -7.90
CA GLU A 211 13.09 4.84 -8.64
C GLU A 211 12.84 3.33 -8.76
N VAL A 212 12.43 2.68 -7.66
CA VAL A 212 12.06 1.25 -7.68
C VAL A 212 10.89 0.99 -8.62
N LEU A 213 9.84 1.81 -8.58
CA LEU A 213 8.67 1.63 -9.46
C LEU A 213 9.02 1.88 -10.93
N ARG A 214 9.95 2.81 -11.23
CA ARG A 214 10.51 3.02 -12.56
C ARG A 214 11.24 1.77 -13.05
N GLU A 215 12.12 1.21 -12.22
CA GLU A 215 12.81 -0.06 -12.50
C GLU A 215 11.84 -1.24 -12.71
N LEU A 216 10.73 -1.25 -11.97
CA LEU A 216 9.66 -2.23 -12.12
C LEU A 216 8.70 -1.92 -13.28
N ARG A 217 8.97 -0.85 -14.06
CA ARG A 217 8.22 -0.43 -15.25
C ARG A 217 6.75 -0.10 -14.98
N HIS A 218 6.46 0.53 -13.84
CA HIS A 218 5.14 1.12 -13.60
C HIS A 218 4.89 2.28 -14.58
N GLU A 219 3.64 2.41 -15.01
CA GLU A 219 3.22 3.47 -15.95
C GLU A 219 3.08 4.81 -15.22
N ARG A 220 2.48 4.79 -14.02
CA ARG A 220 2.27 6.00 -13.22
C ARG A 220 2.23 5.70 -11.73
N ALA A 221 2.91 6.49 -10.91
CA ALA A 221 2.79 6.35 -9.47
C ALA A 221 3.02 7.66 -8.74
N TRP A 222 2.30 7.83 -7.64
CA TRP A 222 2.61 8.86 -6.65
C TRP A 222 3.12 8.21 -5.39
N ILE A 223 4.27 8.68 -4.92
CA ILE A 223 4.81 8.32 -3.61
C ILE A 223 4.72 9.56 -2.73
N VAL A 224 3.96 9.44 -1.64
CA VAL A 224 3.58 10.57 -0.80
C VAL A 224 4.09 10.40 0.62
N HIS A 225 4.52 11.51 1.21
CA HIS A 225 4.88 11.61 2.61
C HIS A 225 4.29 12.91 3.17
N GLY A 226 3.27 12.78 4.00
CA GLY A 226 2.61 13.88 4.67
C GLY A 226 3.30 14.26 5.97
N LEU A 227 3.13 15.52 6.40
CA LEU A 227 3.52 15.99 7.73
C LEU A 227 2.27 16.27 8.58
N GLY A 228 2.35 15.89 9.86
CA GLY A 228 1.43 16.29 10.91
C GLY A 228 1.61 17.75 11.32
N ASP A 229 0.68 18.26 12.12
CA ASP A 229 0.79 19.58 12.78
C ASP A 229 1.92 19.64 13.81
N ASN A 230 2.41 18.48 14.25
CA ASN A 230 3.57 18.28 15.12
C ASN A 230 4.83 17.80 14.36
N GLU A 231 4.88 17.95 13.03
CA GLU A 231 5.94 17.45 12.15
C GLU A 231 6.12 15.91 12.14
N ALA A 232 5.18 15.15 12.73
CA ALA A 232 5.20 13.71 12.62
C ALA A 232 4.94 13.26 11.17
N GLY A 233 5.65 12.24 10.71
CA GLY A 233 5.48 11.69 9.37
C GLY A 233 4.15 10.94 9.24
N ILE A 234 3.44 11.15 8.13
CA ILE A 234 2.19 10.49 7.78
C ILE A 234 2.41 9.77 6.43
N ASP A 235 2.03 8.50 6.34
CA ASP A 235 2.11 7.72 5.09
C ASP A 235 0.84 7.88 4.23
N ASP A 236 0.39 9.12 4.04
CA ASP A 236 -0.75 9.52 3.22
C ASP A 236 -0.54 10.99 2.78
N ILE A 237 -1.36 11.47 1.83
CA ILE A 237 -1.50 12.93 1.59
C ILE A 237 -2.11 13.55 2.85
N SER A 238 -1.39 14.45 3.49
CA SER A 238 -1.78 15.04 4.76
C SER A 238 -2.78 16.20 4.60
N VAL A 239 -3.75 16.24 5.51
CA VAL A 239 -4.59 17.44 5.75
C VAL A 239 -4.10 18.27 6.93
N SER A 240 -3.06 17.83 7.65
CA SER A 240 -2.50 18.55 8.80
C SER A 240 -1.36 19.49 8.39
N GLY A 241 -0.59 19.11 7.38
CA GLY A 241 0.62 19.80 6.96
C GLY A 241 0.96 19.52 5.49
N ALA A 242 2.16 19.95 5.09
CA ALA A 242 2.65 19.76 3.73
C ALA A 242 2.89 18.27 3.44
N THR A 243 2.78 17.90 2.16
CA THR A 243 3.04 16.56 1.65
C THR A 243 4.13 16.63 0.59
N THR A 244 5.21 15.88 0.76
CA THR A 244 6.18 15.62 -0.30
C THR A 244 5.60 14.58 -1.24
N VAL A 245 5.58 14.88 -2.54
CA VAL A 245 5.10 13.99 -3.60
C VAL A 245 6.24 13.72 -4.56
N ALA A 246 6.54 12.46 -4.82
CA ALA A 246 7.30 12.03 -5.99
C ALA A 246 6.32 11.46 -7.03
N ASP A 247 6.25 12.09 -8.20
CA ASP A 247 5.40 11.69 -9.32
C ASP A 247 6.25 10.98 -10.38
N LEU A 248 6.02 9.68 -10.54
CA LEU A 248 6.49 8.88 -11.64
C LEU A 248 5.42 8.88 -12.74
N ALA A 249 5.74 9.42 -13.91
CA ALA A 249 4.90 9.35 -15.09
C ALA A 249 5.77 9.26 -16.35
N ASP A 250 5.46 8.32 -17.25
CA ASP A 250 6.17 8.15 -18.53
C ASP A 250 7.70 8.06 -18.37
N ASP A 251 8.15 7.22 -17.42
CA ASP A 251 9.57 6.99 -17.09
C ASP A 251 10.29 8.22 -16.49
N LYS A 252 9.58 9.30 -16.20
CA LYS A 252 10.11 10.52 -15.58
C LYS A 252 9.65 10.63 -14.14
N ILE A 253 10.59 10.99 -13.27
CA ILE A 253 10.33 11.26 -11.86
C ILE A 253 10.45 12.76 -11.64
N THR A 254 9.39 13.35 -11.10
CA THR A 254 9.39 14.75 -10.63
C THR A 254 9.02 14.78 -9.16
N SER A 255 9.41 15.84 -8.45
CA SER A 255 9.08 16.01 -7.03
C SER A 255 8.44 17.36 -6.80
N ALA A 256 7.46 17.40 -5.92
CA ALA A 256 6.73 18.60 -5.52
C ALA A 256 6.39 18.57 -4.04
N ILE A 257 6.13 19.76 -3.48
CA ILE A 257 5.51 19.92 -2.17
C ILE A 257 4.06 20.36 -2.38
N LEU A 258 3.14 19.64 -1.77
CA LEU A 258 1.70 19.88 -1.82
C LEU A 258 1.20 20.34 -0.45
N ASP A 259 0.44 21.44 -0.43
CA ASP A 259 -0.39 21.79 0.72
C ASP A 259 -1.86 21.84 0.25
N VAL A 260 -2.67 20.96 0.83
CA VAL A 260 -4.08 20.80 0.42
C VAL A 260 -4.95 22.02 0.77
N SER A 261 -4.48 22.90 1.65
CA SER A 261 -5.17 24.17 1.95
C SER A 261 -5.23 25.08 0.73
N TRP A 262 -4.27 24.99 -0.20
CA TRP A 262 -4.30 25.71 -1.47
C TRP A 262 -5.43 25.25 -2.39
N LEU A 263 -5.99 24.07 -2.13
CA LEU A 263 -7.11 23.46 -2.86
C LEU A 263 -8.44 23.62 -2.12
N GLY A 264 -8.47 24.40 -1.04
CA GLY A 264 -9.67 24.67 -0.26
C GLY A 264 -10.04 23.58 0.74
N ILE A 265 -9.09 22.71 1.13
CA ILE A 265 -9.27 21.73 2.21
C ILE A 265 -8.78 22.34 3.52
N PRO A 266 -9.65 22.48 4.55
CA PRO A 266 -9.22 23.00 5.84
C PRO A 266 -8.13 22.14 6.46
N ARG A 267 -7.17 22.77 7.14
CA ARG A 267 -6.21 22.02 7.95
C ARG A 267 -6.88 21.41 9.17
N ALA A 268 -6.49 20.20 9.52
CA ALA A 268 -6.96 19.51 10.73
C ALA A 268 -5.80 18.92 11.51
N PRO A 269 -5.79 18.98 12.85
CA PRO A 269 -4.74 18.40 13.67
C PRO A 269 -4.76 16.86 13.59
N VAL A 270 -3.60 16.22 13.76
CA VAL A 270 -3.47 14.75 13.65
C VAL A 270 -4.40 14.00 14.61
N VAL A 271 -4.69 14.58 15.79
CA VAL A 271 -5.61 13.99 16.77
C VAL A 271 -7.01 13.75 16.22
N GLU A 272 -7.51 14.57 15.29
CA GLU A 272 -8.82 14.37 14.66
C GLU A 272 -8.81 13.25 13.61
N LEU A 273 -7.63 12.83 13.17
CA LEU A 273 -7.41 11.76 12.19
C LEU A 273 -7.21 10.40 12.86
N GLN A 274 -7.08 10.34 14.19
CA GLN A 274 -6.85 9.08 14.90
C GLN A 274 -8.00 8.09 14.68
N GLY A 275 -7.61 6.86 14.40
CA GLY A 275 -8.47 5.71 14.33
C GLY A 275 -8.62 5.07 15.70
N GLY A 276 -9.01 3.80 15.69
CA GLY A 276 -9.21 3.03 16.90
C GLY A 276 -9.04 1.54 16.64
N ASP A 277 -9.81 0.71 17.33
CA ASP A 277 -9.84 -0.72 17.02
C ASP A 277 -10.50 -1.02 15.65
N ALA A 278 -10.62 -2.30 15.28
CA ALA A 278 -11.25 -2.70 14.03
C ALA A 278 -12.72 -2.27 13.93
N ARG A 279 -13.45 -2.23 15.05
CA ARG A 279 -14.87 -1.84 15.10
C ARG A 279 -15.03 -0.34 14.92
N GLU A 280 -14.20 0.46 15.58
CA GLU A 280 -14.18 1.92 15.45
C GLU A 280 -13.76 2.35 14.04
N ASN A 281 -12.76 1.69 13.46
CA ASN A 281 -12.35 1.91 12.08
C ASN A 281 -13.46 1.50 11.09
N ALA A 282 -14.12 0.36 11.29
CA ALA A 282 -15.23 -0.06 10.44
C ALA A 282 -16.38 0.94 10.47
N ALA A 283 -16.75 1.43 11.65
CA ALA A 283 -17.77 2.47 11.81
C ALA A 283 -17.36 3.79 11.14
N THR A 284 -16.08 4.15 11.22
CA THR A 284 -15.50 5.33 10.54
C THR A 284 -15.62 5.19 9.03
N ILE A 285 -15.22 4.05 8.46
CA ILE A 285 -15.30 3.80 7.02
C ILE A 285 -16.77 3.86 6.56
N ASP A 286 -17.68 3.11 7.19
CA ASP A 286 -19.10 3.10 6.83
C ASP A 286 -19.70 4.50 6.92
N GLY A 287 -19.39 5.25 7.98
CA GLY A 287 -19.86 6.61 8.20
C GLY A 287 -19.34 7.62 7.17
N ILE A 288 -18.08 7.53 6.74
CA ILE A 288 -17.53 8.37 5.67
C ILE A 288 -18.20 8.02 4.34
N LEU A 289 -18.24 6.74 3.98
CA LEU A 289 -18.80 6.29 2.70
C LEU A 289 -20.30 6.57 2.59
N SER A 290 -21.03 6.56 3.70
CA SER A 290 -22.46 6.92 3.74
C SER A 290 -22.72 8.43 3.86
N GLY A 291 -21.68 9.27 3.90
CA GLY A 291 -21.79 10.71 4.10
C GLY A 291 -22.21 11.16 5.51
N LYS A 292 -22.31 10.26 6.48
CA LYS A 292 -22.69 10.60 7.88
C LYS A 292 -21.56 11.26 8.65
N ILE A 293 -20.31 10.88 8.36
CA ILE A 293 -19.11 11.49 8.91
C ILE A 293 -18.63 12.57 7.94
N SER A 294 -18.45 13.78 8.47
CA SER A 294 -17.85 14.93 7.80
C SER A 294 -16.61 15.42 8.54
N GLY A 295 -15.95 16.46 8.03
CA GLY A 295 -14.75 17.04 8.63
C GLY A 295 -13.47 16.26 8.34
N ALA A 296 -12.49 16.35 9.24
CA ALA A 296 -11.10 15.96 9.00
C ALA A 296 -10.89 14.57 8.38
N LYS A 297 -11.56 13.52 8.89
CA LYS A 297 -11.43 12.15 8.36
C LYS A 297 -12.01 12.01 6.95
N ARG A 298 -13.13 12.71 6.67
CA ARG A 298 -13.71 12.75 5.32
C ARG A 298 -12.80 13.53 4.37
N ASP A 299 -12.27 14.66 4.81
CA ASP A 299 -11.34 15.49 4.01
C ASP A 299 -10.04 14.74 3.69
N MET A 300 -9.48 14.02 4.67
CA MET A 300 -8.32 13.12 4.49
C MET A 300 -8.60 12.04 3.44
N THR A 301 -9.81 11.45 3.47
CA THR A 301 -10.24 10.48 2.46
C THR A 301 -10.36 11.12 1.07
N ILE A 302 -10.94 12.32 0.98
CA ILE A 302 -11.15 13.04 -0.28
C ILE A 302 -9.83 13.37 -0.96
N VAL A 303 -8.84 13.90 -0.23
CA VAL A 303 -7.54 14.30 -0.83
C VAL A 303 -6.73 13.09 -1.28
N ASN A 304 -6.76 11.99 -0.52
CA ASN A 304 -6.07 10.76 -0.92
C ASN A 304 -6.80 10.08 -2.10
N ALA A 305 -8.13 10.09 -2.13
CA ALA A 305 -8.90 9.63 -3.29
C ALA A 305 -8.64 10.48 -4.53
N ALA A 306 -8.50 11.81 -4.38
CA ALA A 306 -8.11 12.70 -5.47
C ALA A 306 -6.74 12.30 -6.05
N GLY A 307 -5.75 12.03 -5.20
CA GLY A 307 -4.46 11.49 -5.65
C GLY A 307 -4.60 10.15 -6.38
N GLY A 308 -5.44 9.25 -5.86
CA GLY A 308 -5.76 7.98 -6.51
C GLY A 308 -6.40 8.16 -7.90
N PHE A 309 -7.35 9.09 -8.05
CA PHE A 309 -7.97 9.41 -9.34
C PHE A 309 -6.98 10.01 -10.33
N VAL A 310 -6.12 10.91 -9.87
CA VAL A 310 -5.05 11.47 -10.70
C VAL A 310 -4.16 10.34 -11.18
N VAL A 311 -3.56 9.55 -10.28
CA VAL A 311 -2.71 8.41 -10.65
C VAL A 311 -3.41 7.42 -11.60
N ALA A 312 -4.70 7.14 -11.38
CA ALA A 312 -5.51 6.28 -12.23
C ALA A 312 -5.75 6.85 -13.65
N GLY A 313 -5.54 8.16 -13.86
CA GLY A 313 -5.85 8.86 -15.11
C GLY A 313 -7.34 9.21 -15.26
N LEU A 314 -8.09 9.23 -14.14
CA LEU A 314 -9.51 9.55 -14.07
C LEU A 314 -9.78 11.01 -13.68
N ALA A 315 -8.73 11.74 -13.27
CA ALA A 315 -8.74 13.18 -13.07
C ALA A 315 -7.44 13.78 -13.60
N ARG A 316 -7.49 15.00 -14.15
CA ARG A 316 -6.29 15.67 -14.68
C ARG A 316 -5.40 16.24 -13.59
N ASP A 317 -6.01 16.71 -12.50
CA ASP A 317 -5.34 17.31 -11.36
C ASP A 317 -6.10 17.02 -10.04
N LEU A 318 -5.52 17.44 -8.92
CA LEU A 318 -6.12 17.25 -7.60
C LEU A 318 -7.44 18.01 -7.42
N LYS A 319 -7.65 19.13 -8.10
CA LYS A 319 -8.90 19.90 -7.96
C LYS A 319 -10.06 19.13 -8.57
N GLU A 320 -9.86 18.58 -9.77
CA GLU A 320 -10.81 17.67 -10.41
C GLU A 320 -10.99 16.39 -9.59
N GLY A 321 -9.90 15.80 -9.08
CA GLY A 321 -9.96 14.61 -8.23
C GLY A 321 -10.74 14.82 -6.92
N ILE A 322 -10.59 15.98 -6.28
CA ILE A 322 -11.33 16.35 -5.06
C ILE A 322 -12.83 16.45 -5.35
N GLN A 323 -13.20 17.06 -6.47
CA GLN A 323 -14.59 17.17 -6.88
C GLN A 323 -15.20 15.78 -7.13
N LEU A 324 -14.50 14.93 -7.89
CA LEU A 324 -14.93 13.56 -8.15
C LEU A 324 -15.07 12.76 -6.85
N ALA A 325 -14.10 12.83 -5.93
CA ALA A 325 -14.18 12.13 -4.65
C ALA A 325 -15.38 12.56 -3.80
N ARG A 326 -15.72 13.86 -3.79
CA ARG A 326 -16.94 14.35 -3.13
C ARG A 326 -18.19 13.77 -3.76
N GLU A 327 -18.30 13.81 -5.08
CA GLU A 327 -19.44 13.27 -5.82
C GLU A 327 -19.64 11.78 -5.59
N GLU A 328 -18.56 10.98 -5.58
CA GLU A 328 -18.65 9.53 -5.33
C GLU A 328 -19.13 9.19 -3.90
N ILE A 329 -18.75 10.00 -2.92
CA ILE A 329 -19.22 9.86 -1.54
C ILE A 329 -20.68 10.32 -1.42
N ASP A 330 -20.98 11.54 -1.87
CA ASP A 330 -22.29 12.18 -1.68
C ASP A 330 -23.41 11.51 -2.47
N SER A 331 -23.09 10.90 -3.61
CA SER A 331 -24.05 10.09 -4.38
C SER A 331 -24.33 8.72 -3.77
N GLY A 332 -23.55 8.27 -2.79
CA GLY A 332 -23.65 6.94 -2.18
C GLY A 332 -22.96 5.83 -2.99
N ARG A 333 -22.40 6.11 -4.17
CA ARG A 333 -21.72 5.10 -5.01
C ARG A 333 -20.52 4.48 -4.31
N ALA A 334 -19.78 5.24 -3.51
CA ALA A 334 -18.69 4.70 -2.70
C ALA A 334 -19.19 3.68 -1.65
N LEU A 335 -20.34 3.93 -1.04
CA LEU A 335 -20.99 2.97 -0.13
C LEU A 335 -21.48 1.73 -0.88
N GLU A 336 -22.02 1.89 -2.09
CA GLU A 336 -22.45 0.76 -2.93
C GLU A 336 -21.29 -0.20 -3.24
N LYS A 337 -20.06 0.31 -3.43
CA LYS A 337 -18.87 -0.56 -3.59
C LYS A 337 -18.59 -1.41 -2.36
N LEU A 338 -18.72 -0.84 -1.16
CA LEU A 338 -18.62 -1.60 0.09
C LEU A 338 -19.71 -2.68 0.17
N ARG A 339 -20.96 -2.32 -0.10
CA ARG A 339 -22.09 -3.28 -0.10
C ARG A 339 -21.92 -4.39 -1.13
N ALA A 340 -21.40 -4.06 -2.31
CA ALA A 340 -21.11 -5.03 -3.36
C ALA A 340 -20.09 -6.08 -2.89
N LEU A 341 -18.99 -5.66 -2.24
CA LEU A 341 -18.01 -6.59 -1.70
C LEU A 341 -18.55 -7.45 -0.55
N GLN A 342 -19.32 -6.87 0.38
CA GLN A 342 -19.96 -7.61 1.47
C GLN A 342 -20.87 -8.74 0.94
N ASN A 343 -21.52 -8.48 -0.21
CA ASN A 343 -22.42 -9.43 -0.85
C ASN A 343 -21.71 -10.39 -1.83
N HIS A 344 -20.44 -10.14 -2.17
CA HIS A 344 -19.64 -10.97 -3.08
C HIS A 344 -19.12 -12.19 -2.33
N ARG A 345 -20.00 -13.16 -2.10
CA ARG A 345 -19.66 -14.38 -1.40
C ARG A 345 -18.92 -15.36 -2.30
N ALA A 346 -18.02 -16.11 -1.67
CA ALA A 346 -17.53 -17.32 -2.28
C ALA A 346 -18.68 -18.26 -2.59
N LYS A 347 -18.88 -18.61 -3.87
CA LYS A 347 -19.67 -19.80 -4.18
C LYS A 347 -19.00 -20.95 -3.44
N ALA A 348 -19.74 -21.59 -2.53
CA ALA A 348 -19.28 -22.84 -1.94
C ALA A 348 -18.91 -23.76 -3.10
N SER A 349 -17.67 -24.27 -3.09
CA SER A 349 -17.27 -25.30 -4.05
C SER A 349 -18.28 -26.44 -3.97
N PRO A 350 -18.83 -26.92 -5.10
CA PRO A 350 -19.78 -28.02 -5.10
C PRO A 350 -19.20 -29.31 -4.50
#